data_AF-B1A4I5-F1
#
_entry.id   AF-B1A4I5-F1
#
_cell.length_a   1.000
_cell.length_b   1.000
_cell.length_c   1.000
_cell.angle_alpha   90.00
_cell.angle_beta   90.00
_cell.angle_gamma   90.00
#
_symmetry.space_group_name_H-M   'P 1'
#
loop_
_entity.id
_entity.type
_entity.pdbx_description
1 polymer ?
#
loop_
_entity_poly.entity_id
_entity_poly.type
_entity_poly.pdbx_seq_one_letter_code
_entity_poly.pdbx_strand_id
1 'polypeptide(L)'
;MKRKPDLSGIKQSLHRDPNDFLDGADSEQEKPAKHTLDGLVPRKPEPTVQKLFRLRWDVANALKMEAARSSVELGRRVTETEIVEELIRQRCGIIDS
;
A
#
# COMPACT_ATOMS: atom_id res chain seq x y z
N MET A 1 21.84 47.96 3.53
CA MET A 1 21.17 47.46 2.31
C MET A 1 21.37 45.95 2.24
N LYS A 2 20.32 45.13 2.39
CA LYS A 2 20.45 43.67 2.28
C LYS A 2 20.66 43.31 0.81
N ARG A 3 21.80 42.67 0.49
CA ARG A 3 22.11 42.22 -0.87
C ARG A 3 21.09 41.18 -1.31
N LYS A 4 20.70 41.23 -2.59
CA LYS A 4 19.82 40.22 -3.19
C LYS A 4 20.49 38.85 -3.07
N PRO A 5 19.74 37.78 -2.72
CA PRO A 5 20.27 36.43 -2.73
C PRO A 5 20.75 36.08 -4.14
N ASP A 6 21.89 35.40 -4.22
CA ASP A 6 22.46 34.97 -5.49
C ASP A 6 21.63 33.81 -6.05
N LEU A 7 21.09 34.00 -7.26
CA LEU A 7 20.24 33.04 -7.96
C LEU A 7 21.04 32.20 -8.97
N SER A 8 22.37 32.33 -8.98
CA SER A 8 23.28 31.57 -9.86
C SER A 8 23.09 30.05 -9.76
N GLY A 9 22.78 29.54 -8.56
CA GLY A 9 22.53 28.10 -8.33
C GLY A 9 21.25 27.55 -8.98
N ILE A 10 20.22 28.38 -9.18
CA ILE A 10 18.92 27.93 -9.75
C ILE A 10 19.04 27.74 -11.28
N LYS A 11 19.97 28.45 -11.93
CA LYS A 11 20.24 28.27 -13.36
C LYS A 11 20.93 26.94 -13.67
N GLN A 12 21.66 26.38 -12.71
CA GLN A 12 22.29 25.06 -12.85
C GLN A 12 21.27 23.92 -12.77
N SER A 13 20.20 24.07 -11.99
CA SER A 13 19.12 23.06 -11.90
C SER A 13 18.17 23.03 -13.10
N LEU A 14 18.14 24.08 -13.92
CA LEU A 14 17.33 24.14 -15.15
C LEU A 14 17.96 23.41 -16.34
N HIS A 15 19.25 23.09 -16.25
CA HIS A 15 20.00 22.39 -17.30
C HIS A 15 20.12 20.88 -17.03
N ARG A 16 19.43 20.39 -15.98
CA ARG A 16 19.34 18.98 -15.63
C ARG A 16 18.22 18.35 -16.45
N ASP A 17 18.48 17.17 -17.02
CA ASP A 17 17.46 16.43 -17.75
C ASP A 17 16.30 16.13 -16.76
N PRO A 18 15.04 16.50 -17.05
CA PRO A 18 13.91 16.17 -16.19
C PRO A 18 13.73 14.66 -15.96
N ASN A 19 14.31 13.82 -16.83
CA ASN A 19 14.32 12.37 -16.66
C ASN A 19 15.36 11.87 -15.63
N ASP A 20 16.33 12.69 -15.21
CA ASP A 20 17.29 12.32 -14.13
C ASP A 20 16.58 11.95 -12.82
N PHE A 21 15.36 12.45 -12.60
CA PHE A 21 14.56 12.10 -11.43
C PHE A 21 14.10 10.63 -11.47
N LEU A 22 13.88 10.07 -12.67
CA LEU A 22 13.45 8.69 -12.85
C LEU A 22 14.63 7.71 -12.64
N ASP A 23 15.83 8.09 -13.08
CA ASP A 23 17.04 7.26 -12.97
C ASP A 23 17.58 7.15 -11.52
N GLY A 24 17.15 8.04 -10.63
CA GLY A 24 17.50 8.00 -9.20
C GLY A 24 16.84 6.84 -8.44
N ALA A 25 15.79 6.21 -8.99
CA ALA A 25 15.14 5.05 -8.37
C ALA A 25 15.89 3.73 -8.64
N ASP A 26 16.73 3.68 -9.67
CA ASP A 26 17.46 2.47 -10.08
C ASP A 26 18.93 2.45 -9.60
N SER A 27 19.43 3.57 -9.08
CA SER A 27 20.86 3.75 -8.75
C SER A 27 21.23 3.35 -7.31
N GLU A 28 20.24 3.03 -6.46
CA GLU A 28 20.44 2.37 -5.16
C GLU A 28 19.99 0.89 -5.27
N GLN A 29 20.39 0.19 -6.34
CA GLN A 29 20.56 -1.25 -6.28
C GLN A 29 21.83 -1.56 -5.48
N GLU A 30 21.78 -1.32 -4.17
CA GLU A 30 22.53 -2.17 -3.26
C GLU A 30 22.14 -3.61 -3.62
N LYS A 31 23.15 -4.38 -4.06
CA LYS A 31 23.01 -5.77 -4.49
C LYS A 31 21.99 -6.47 -3.57
N PRO A 32 20.88 -7.03 -4.09
CA PRO A 32 20.07 -7.86 -3.24
C PRO A 32 20.99 -8.99 -2.79
N ALA A 33 21.30 -9.02 -1.49
CA ALA A 33 21.68 -10.25 -0.85
C ALA A 33 20.66 -11.27 -1.36
N LYS A 34 21.14 -12.27 -2.11
CA LYS A 34 20.33 -13.40 -2.55
C LYS A 34 19.89 -14.13 -1.29
N HIS A 35 18.91 -13.59 -0.60
CA HIS A 35 17.96 -14.37 0.15
C HIS A 35 17.26 -15.20 -0.91
N THR A 36 17.74 -16.42 -1.10
CA THR A 36 16.93 -17.51 -1.60
C THR A 36 15.67 -17.54 -0.74
N LEU A 37 14.64 -16.80 -1.16
CA LEU A 37 13.27 -17.09 -0.80
C LEU A 37 12.87 -18.34 -1.59
N ASP A 38 13.56 -19.45 -1.31
CA ASP A 38 13.13 -20.78 -1.71
C ASP A 38 11.77 -21.01 -1.06
N GLY A 39 10.68 -20.91 -1.84
CA GLY A 39 9.37 -21.39 -1.43
C GLY A 39 8.17 -20.46 -1.64
N LEU A 40 8.33 -19.23 -2.13
CA LEU A 40 7.16 -18.40 -2.51
C LEU A 40 6.71 -18.76 -3.92
N VAL A 41 6.12 -19.96 -4.07
CA VAL A 41 5.27 -20.26 -5.22
C VAL A 41 4.14 -19.23 -5.19
N PRO A 42 3.97 -18.37 -6.22
CA PRO A 42 2.83 -17.47 -6.26
C PRO A 42 1.57 -18.33 -6.32
N ARG A 43 0.85 -18.42 -5.20
CA ARG A 43 -0.46 -19.06 -5.16
C ARG A 43 -1.32 -18.36 -6.20
N LYS A 44 -1.94 -19.15 -7.10
CA LYS A 44 -2.93 -18.60 -8.03
C LYS A 44 -4.00 -17.89 -7.17
N PRO A 45 -4.31 -16.63 -7.46
CA PRO A 45 -5.35 -15.94 -6.70
C PRO A 45 -6.65 -16.73 -6.84
N GLU A 46 -7.30 -16.97 -5.71
CA GLU A 46 -8.59 -17.63 -5.70
C GLU A 46 -9.59 -16.83 -6.54
N PRO A 47 -10.56 -17.50 -7.20
CA PRO A 47 -11.56 -16.80 -7.99
C PRO A 47 -12.39 -15.90 -7.07
N THR A 48 -12.33 -14.59 -7.31
CA THR A 48 -13.06 -13.57 -6.53
C THR A 48 -14.17 -12.93 -7.36
N VAL A 49 -15.26 -12.55 -6.70
CA VAL A 49 -16.37 -11.81 -7.30
C VAL A 49 -16.59 -10.52 -6.53
N GLN A 50 -16.53 -9.37 -7.21
CA GLN A 50 -16.77 -8.07 -6.58
C GLN A 50 -18.26 -7.88 -6.28
N LYS A 51 -18.58 -7.46 -5.05
CA LYS A 51 -19.92 -7.07 -4.63
C LYS A 51 -19.92 -5.63 -4.11
N LEU A 52 -20.92 -4.84 -4.52
CA LEU A 52 -21.08 -3.45 -4.11
C LEU A 52 -22.28 -3.34 -3.17
N PHE A 53 -22.05 -2.87 -1.95
CA PHE A 53 -23.08 -2.66 -0.94
C PHE A 53 -23.29 -1.17 -0.70
N ARG A 54 -24.53 -0.77 -0.41
CA ARG A 54 -24.83 0.56 0.10
C ARG A 54 -24.93 0.49 1.61
N LEU A 55 -23.95 1.05 2.30
CA LEU A 55 -23.92 1.12 3.77
C LEU A 55 -24.32 2.51 4.24
N ARG A 56 -24.81 2.59 5.48
CA ARG A 56 -24.94 3.89 6.16
C ARG A 56 -23.54 4.45 6.46
N TRP A 57 -23.44 5.78 6.50
CA TRP A 57 -22.17 6.48 6.70
C TRP A 57 -21.47 6.08 8.01
N ASP A 58 -22.22 5.97 9.10
CA ASP A 58 -21.72 5.55 10.41
C ASP A 58 -21.12 4.14 10.37
N VAL A 59 -21.80 3.21 9.71
CA VAL A 59 -21.32 1.83 9.54
C VAL A 59 -20.06 1.76 8.68
N ALA A 60 -20.01 2.50 7.57
CA ALA A 60 -18.83 2.54 6.71
C ALA A 60 -17.61 3.13 7.44
N ASN A 61 -17.83 4.17 8.24
CA ASN A 61 -16.77 4.77 9.05
C ASN A 61 -16.28 3.82 10.15
N ALA A 62 -17.20 3.12 10.83
CA ALA A 62 -16.84 2.12 11.84
C ALA A 62 -16.00 0.99 11.25
N LEU A 63 -16.35 0.48 10.06
CA LEU A 63 -15.58 -0.57 9.37
C LEU A 63 -14.15 -0.13 9.06
N LYS A 64 -13.98 1.10 8.55
CA LYS A 64 -12.67 1.68 8.28
C LYS A 64 -11.82 1.82 9.55
N MET A 65 -12.43 2.28 10.64
CA MET A 65 -11.73 2.42 11.93
C MET A 65 -11.34 1.06 12.51
N GLU A 66 -12.21 0.05 12.38
CA GLU A 66 -11.91 -1.31 12.83
C GLU A 66 -10.73 -1.88 12.05
N ALA A 67 -10.72 -1.79 10.71
CA ALA A 67 -9.59 -2.25 9.91
C ALA A 67 -8.25 -1.62 10.34
N ALA A 68 -8.25 -0.32 10.64
CA ALA A 68 -7.08 0.37 11.17
C ALA A 68 -6.67 -0.16 12.56
N ARG A 69 -7.64 -0.35 13.45
CA ARG A 69 -7.41 -0.87 14.80
C ARG A 69 -6.86 -2.30 14.78
N SER A 70 -7.52 -3.21 14.07
CA SER A 70 -7.09 -4.62 13.98
C SER A 70 -5.71 -4.72 13.34
N SER A 71 -5.37 -3.81 12.42
CA SER A 71 -4.03 -3.79 11.81
C SER A 71 -2.92 -3.48 12.83
N VAL A 72 -3.17 -2.54 13.74
CA VAL A 72 -2.23 -2.21 14.81
C VAL A 72 -2.15 -3.35 15.83
N GLU A 73 -3.29 -3.91 16.21
CA GLU A 73 -3.38 -4.96 17.23
C GLU A 73 -2.71 -6.26 16.80
N LEU A 74 -2.89 -6.68 15.54
CA LEU A 74 -2.31 -7.92 15.01
C LEU A 74 -0.89 -7.74 14.46
N GLY A 75 -0.39 -6.52 14.37
CA GLY A 75 0.91 -6.22 13.76
C GLY A 75 1.00 -6.56 12.27
N ARG A 76 -0.14 -6.78 11.59
CA ARG A 76 -0.23 -7.04 10.15
C ARG A 76 -1.32 -6.17 9.54
N ARG A 77 -1.24 -5.88 8.25
CA ARG A 77 -2.34 -5.21 7.54
C ARG A 77 -3.60 -6.08 7.58
N VAL A 78 -4.70 -5.45 7.99
CA VAL A 78 -6.07 -5.96 7.89
C VAL A 78 -6.88 -4.99 7.04
N THR A 79 -7.68 -5.53 6.14
CA THR A 79 -8.49 -4.79 5.18
C THR A 79 -9.98 -4.90 5.50
N GLU A 80 -10.76 -3.93 5.03
CA GLU A 80 -12.22 -3.96 5.13
C GLU A 80 -12.79 -5.21 4.45
N THR A 81 -12.19 -5.65 3.34
CA THR A 81 -12.58 -6.89 2.64
C THR A 81 -12.44 -8.11 3.54
N GLU A 82 -11.29 -8.29 4.21
CA GLU A 82 -11.06 -9.42 5.12
C GLU A 82 -12.11 -9.46 6.24
N ILE A 83 -12.40 -8.32 6.86
CA ILE A 83 -13.41 -8.21 7.93
C ILE A 83 -14.80 -8.57 7.41
N VAL A 84 -15.19 -8.03 6.25
CA VAL A 84 -16.50 -8.30 5.65
C VAL A 84 -16.62 -9.78 5.26
N GLU A 85 -15.58 -10.36 4.69
CA GLU A 85 -15.55 -11.76 4.29
C GLU A 85 -15.66 -12.69 5.50
N GLU A 86 -14.94 -12.41 6.58
CA GLU A 86 -15.07 -13.13 7.85
C GLU A 86 -16.50 -13.06 8.41
N LEU A 87 -17.09 -11.87 8.46
CA LEU A 87 -18.47 -11.70 8.94
C LEU A 87 -19.49 -12.45 8.06
N ILE A 88 -19.30 -12.45 6.74
CA ILE A 88 -20.15 -13.19 5.81
C ILE A 88 -19.97 -14.70 6.02
N ARG A 89 -18.73 -15.20 6.16
CA ARG A 89 -18.46 -16.61 6.44
C ARG A 89 -19.16 -17.06 7.72
N GLN A 90 -18.97 -16.32 8.81
CA GLN A 90 -19.61 -16.59 10.10
C GLN A 90 -21.15 -16.59 10.01
N ARG A 91 -21.73 -15.60 9.31
CA ARG A 91 -23.18 -15.47 9.19
C ARG A 91 -23.82 -16.53 8.29
N CYS A 92 -23.13 -16.94 7.23
CA CYS A 92 -23.62 -17.91 6.26
C CYS A 92 -23.20 -19.35 6.58
N GLY A 93 -22.39 -19.58 7.63
CA GLY A 93 -21.90 -20.90 8.01
C GLY A 93 -20.87 -21.48 7.04
N ILE A 94 -20.06 -20.64 6.41
CA ILE A 94 -18.97 -21.08 5.52
C ILE A 94 -17.75 -21.32 6.42
N ILE A 95 -17.35 -22.59 6.56
CA ILE A 95 -16.18 -23.01 7.35
C ILE A 95 -15.02 -23.21 6.38
N ASP A 96 -13.87 -22.58 6.64
CA ASP A 96 -12.65 -22.84 5.89
C ASP A 96 -12.24 -24.31 6.10
N SER A 97 -12.17 -25.09 5.02
CA SER A 97 -11.78 -26.50 5.03
C SER A 97 -10.27 -26.69 5.12
#